data_AF-A0A9D8MNG1-F1
#
_entry.id   AF-A0A9D8MNG1-F1
#
_cell.length_a   1.000
_cell.length_b   1.000
_cell.length_c   1.000
_cell.angle_alpha   90.00
_cell.angle_beta   90.00
_cell.angle_gamma   90.00
#
_symmetry.space_group_name_H-M   'P 1'
#
loop_
_entity.id
_entity.type
_entity.pdbx_description
1 polymer ?
#
loop_
_entity_poly.entity_id
_entity_poly.type
_entity_poly.pdbx_seq_one_letter_code
_entity_poly.pdbx_strand_id
1 'polypeptide(L)'
;MKYLPIIICALALCLGETYAAEQDTDTDKKVLAAWEKNCAPCHGKNGKGTTTIGRKMKAADLTSEKIQKKYKDKQEEIVKLISEGLIKDKKVIMKPLKDKLEEEDMKELAKYLEELGKKKDEK
;
A
#
# COMPACT_ATOMS: atom_id res chain seq x y z
N MET A 1 -16.35 -7.99 69.49
CA MET A 1 -16.52 -6.77 68.66
C MET A 1 -16.32 -7.18 67.22
N LYS A 2 -17.43 -7.42 66.53
CA LYS A 2 -17.92 -6.71 65.33
C LYS A 2 -17.56 -7.51 64.07
N TYR A 3 -18.53 -8.27 63.52
CA TYR A 3 -19.30 -7.98 62.29
C TYR A 3 -18.40 -7.94 61.04
N LEU A 4 -18.71 -8.48 59.87
CA LEU A 4 -19.76 -9.31 59.27
C LEU A 4 -19.33 -9.44 57.77
N PRO A 5 -19.62 -10.54 57.05
CA PRO A 5 -19.11 -10.82 55.71
C PRO A 5 -19.85 -10.09 54.58
N ILE A 6 -19.15 -9.85 53.46
CA ILE A 6 -19.71 -9.48 52.14
C ILE A 6 -18.79 -10.18 51.11
N ILE A 7 -19.00 -11.45 50.72
CA ILE A 7 -19.87 -11.88 49.61
C ILE A 7 -20.25 -10.73 48.68
N ILE A 8 -19.52 -10.60 47.56
CA ILE A 8 -20.06 -10.75 46.21
C ILE A 8 -18.88 -11.04 45.29
N CYS A 9 -18.82 -12.30 44.88
CA CYS A 9 -18.02 -12.78 43.77
C CYS A 9 -18.69 -12.24 42.50
N ALA A 10 -18.32 -11.04 42.05
CA ALA A 10 -18.69 -10.55 40.72
C ALA A 10 -17.69 -11.11 39.72
N LEU A 11 -17.91 -12.38 39.38
CA LEU A 11 -17.28 -13.09 38.26
C LEU A 11 -17.85 -12.48 36.97
N ALA A 12 -17.36 -11.30 36.60
CA ALA A 12 -17.59 -10.71 35.29
C ALA A 12 -16.67 -11.41 34.28
N LEU A 13 -17.16 -12.57 33.84
CA LEU A 13 -16.73 -13.29 32.66
C LEU A 13 -16.79 -12.41 31.41
N CYS A 14 -15.88 -12.74 30.49
CA CYS A 14 -15.72 -12.24 29.13
C CYS A 14 -14.94 -10.92 29.03
N LEU A 15 -13.61 -11.09 29.06
CA LEU A 15 -12.66 -10.35 28.22
C LEU A 15 -13.13 -10.45 26.76
N GLY A 16 -14.07 -9.58 26.39
CA GLY A 16 -14.35 -9.22 25.02
C GLY A 16 -13.47 -8.04 24.65
N GLU A 17 -12.17 -8.27 24.49
CA GLU A 17 -11.37 -7.41 23.63
C GLU A 17 -11.90 -7.66 22.21
N THR A 18 -12.96 -6.94 21.85
CA THR A 18 -13.21 -6.62 20.46
C THR A 18 -12.06 -5.72 20.02
N TYR A 19 -10.92 -6.32 19.65
CA TYR A 19 -9.97 -5.70 18.73
C TYR A 19 -10.67 -5.59 17.38
N ALA A 20 -11.56 -4.61 17.29
CA ALA A 20 -12.03 -4.12 16.02
C ALA A 20 -10.83 -3.40 15.38
N ALA A 21 -10.32 -3.97 14.29
CA ALA A 21 -9.45 -3.36 13.28
C ALA A 21 -9.07 -1.87 13.52
N GLU A 22 -8.01 -1.63 14.29
CA GLU A 22 -7.39 -0.30 14.41
C GLU A 22 -6.16 -0.15 13.49
N GLN A 23 -5.78 -1.22 12.78
CA GLN A 23 -4.53 -1.28 12.02
C GLN A 23 -4.54 -0.55 10.67
N ASP A 24 -5.68 -0.03 10.21
CA ASP A 24 -5.77 0.53 8.85
C ASP A 24 -5.09 1.91 8.74
N THR A 25 -5.13 2.77 9.77
CA THR A 25 -4.65 4.15 9.59
C THR A 25 -3.12 4.29 9.57
N ASP A 26 -2.39 3.46 10.32
CA ASP A 26 -0.92 3.50 10.36
C ASP A 26 -0.33 2.88 9.10
N THR A 27 -0.90 1.75 8.67
CA THR A 27 -0.55 1.07 7.41
C THR A 27 -0.80 1.98 6.21
N ASP A 28 -1.98 2.61 6.13
CA ASP A 28 -2.30 3.56 5.05
C ASP A 28 -1.31 4.73 5.01
N LYS A 29 -1.00 5.32 6.18
CA LYS A 29 -0.01 6.41 6.27
C LYS A 29 1.37 5.96 5.82
N LYS A 30 1.81 4.75 6.21
CA LYS A 30 3.10 4.18 5.80
C LYS A 30 3.15 3.94 4.29
N VAL A 31 2.10 3.37 3.71
CA VAL A 31 2.00 3.11 2.26
C VAL A 31 1.99 4.41 1.47
N LEU A 32 1.22 5.41 1.91
CA LEU A 32 1.21 6.73 1.29
C LEU A 32 2.58 7.41 1.35
N ALA A 33 3.25 7.36 2.51
CA ALA A 33 4.60 7.91 2.65
C ALA A 33 5.61 7.18 1.74
N ALA A 34 5.52 5.85 1.64
CA ALA A 34 6.36 5.05 0.74
C ALA A 34 6.09 5.39 -0.73
N TRP A 35 4.83 5.58 -1.11
CA TRP A 35 4.42 6.01 -2.44
C TRP A 35 4.96 7.41 -2.77
N GLU A 36 4.74 8.39 -1.89
CA GLU A 36 5.20 9.77 -2.10
C GLU A 36 6.72 9.85 -2.24
N LYS A 37 7.45 9.06 -1.45
CA LYS A 37 8.92 9.06 -1.43
C LYS A 37 9.53 8.31 -2.61
N ASN A 38 8.99 7.16 -2.97
CA ASN A 38 9.66 6.23 -3.90
C ASN A 38 8.99 6.11 -5.27
N CYS A 39 7.69 6.39 -5.38
CA CYS A 39 6.89 6.13 -6.58
C CYS A 39 6.44 7.42 -7.27
N ALA A 40 5.87 8.35 -6.50
CA ALA A 40 5.31 9.61 -6.98
C ALA A 40 6.29 10.52 -7.74
N PRO A 41 7.63 10.53 -7.50
CA PRO A 41 8.54 11.32 -8.33
C PRO A 41 8.51 10.95 -9.81
N CYS A 42 8.17 9.70 -10.15
CA CYS A 42 8.05 9.20 -11.51
C CYS A 42 6.60 9.02 -11.94
N HIS A 43 5.74 8.48 -11.06
CA HIS A 43 4.35 8.15 -11.36
C HIS A 43 3.36 9.27 -11.03
N GLY A 44 3.78 10.32 -10.31
CA GLY A 44 2.91 11.38 -9.82
C GLY A 44 2.08 10.92 -8.62
N LYS A 45 1.56 11.86 -7.83
CA LYS A 45 0.67 11.54 -6.70
C LYS A 45 -0.60 10.80 -7.17
N ASN A 46 -1.05 11.11 -8.38
CA ASN A 46 -2.21 10.51 -9.02
C ASN A 46 -1.91 9.24 -9.85
N GLY A 47 -0.66 8.74 -9.87
CA GLY A 47 -0.30 7.52 -10.59
C GLY A 47 -0.26 7.61 -12.12
N LYS A 48 -0.50 8.79 -12.72
CA LYS A 48 -0.62 8.96 -14.18
C LYS A 48 0.70 8.98 -14.95
N GLY A 49 1.85 9.01 -14.27
CA GLY A 49 3.16 9.05 -14.93
C GLY A 49 3.50 10.38 -15.61
N THR A 50 2.75 11.45 -15.32
CA THR A 50 2.88 12.74 -16.00
C THR A 50 3.88 13.69 -15.34
N THR A 51 4.80 13.20 -14.53
CA THR A 51 5.91 14.02 -14.00
C THR A 51 6.96 14.28 -15.09
N THR A 52 7.87 15.23 -14.85
CA THR A 52 8.99 15.47 -15.78
C THR A 52 9.84 14.21 -15.98
N ILE A 53 10.10 13.46 -14.90
CA ILE A 53 10.84 12.19 -14.97
C ILE A 53 9.99 11.11 -15.64
N GLY A 54 8.71 11.01 -15.26
CA GLY A 54 7.76 10.04 -15.83
C GLY A 54 7.65 10.16 -17.35
N ARG A 55 7.52 11.38 -17.89
CA ARG A 55 7.52 11.61 -19.34
C ARG A 55 8.84 11.21 -20.01
N LYS A 56 9.99 11.56 -19.42
CA LYS A 56 11.31 11.22 -19.95
C LYS A 56 11.54 9.71 -20.02
N MET A 57 11.07 8.98 -19.01
CA MET A 57 11.22 7.53 -18.89
C MET A 57 10.06 6.75 -19.53
N LYS A 58 9.03 7.45 -20.02
CA LYS A 58 7.78 6.87 -20.51
C LYS A 58 7.12 5.95 -19.48
N ALA A 59 7.04 6.43 -18.24
CA ALA A 59 6.33 5.75 -17.15
C ALA A 59 4.88 5.49 -17.57
N ALA A 60 4.38 4.30 -17.22
CA ALA A 60 3.00 3.93 -17.51
C ALA A 60 2.03 4.74 -16.65
N ASP A 61 0.87 5.06 -17.23
CA ASP A 61 -0.29 5.53 -16.47
C ASP A 61 -0.87 4.33 -15.71
N LEU A 62 -0.61 4.29 -14.40
CA LEU A 62 -1.04 3.21 -13.53
C LEU A 62 -2.55 3.22 -13.30
N THR A 63 -3.24 4.34 -13.59
CA THR A 63 -4.71 4.43 -13.51
C THR A 63 -5.40 3.98 -14.80
N SER A 64 -4.64 3.82 -15.89
CA SER A 64 -5.21 3.46 -17.19
C SER A 64 -5.83 2.06 -17.15
N GLU A 65 -6.97 1.92 -17.80
CA GLU A 65 -7.70 0.65 -17.87
C GLU A 65 -6.85 -0.48 -18.47
N LYS A 66 -5.98 -0.15 -19.43
CA LYS A 66 -5.03 -1.09 -20.01
C LYS A 66 -4.06 -1.66 -18.97
N ILE A 67 -3.49 -0.81 -18.12
CA ILE A 67 -2.53 -1.26 -17.09
C ILE A 67 -3.25 -2.00 -15.98
N GLN A 68 -4.39 -1.48 -15.53
CA GLN A 68 -5.22 -2.13 -14.51
C GLN A 68 -5.68 -3.52 -14.94
N LYS A 69 -6.18 -3.69 -16.17
CA LYS A 69 -6.53 -5.02 -16.70
C LYS A 69 -5.33 -5.93 -16.87
N LYS A 70 -4.17 -5.40 -17.25
CA LYS A 70 -2.95 -6.20 -17.46
C LYS A 70 -2.47 -6.89 -16.18
N TYR A 71 -2.55 -6.19 -15.05
CA TYR A 71 -2.06 -6.65 -13.75
C TYR A 71 -3.16 -7.02 -12.76
N LYS A 72 -4.42 -7.03 -13.20
CA LYS A 72 -5.54 -7.51 -12.39
C LYS A 72 -5.25 -8.92 -11.87
N ASP A 73 -5.40 -9.12 -10.57
CA ASP A 73 -5.17 -10.39 -9.89
C ASP A 73 -3.70 -10.90 -10.01
N LYS A 74 -2.74 -9.99 -10.28
CA LYS A 74 -1.31 -10.29 -10.43
C LYS A 74 -0.43 -9.52 -9.45
N GLN A 75 -0.83 -9.49 -8.20
CA GLN A 75 -0.13 -8.76 -7.14
C GLN A 75 1.35 -9.14 -7.05
N GLU A 76 1.68 -10.44 -7.16
CA GLU A 76 3.07 -10.92 -7.15
C GLU A 76 3.92 -10.36 -8.30
N GLU A 77 3.33 -10.19 -9.50
CA GLU A 77 4.03 -9.58 -10.64
C GLU A 77 4.30 -8.09 -10.38
N ILE A 78 3.35 -7.39 -9.73
CA ILE A 78 3.54 -6.00 -9.32
C ILE A 78 4.65 -5.90 -8.25
N VAL A 79 4.63 -6.76 -7.22
CA VAL A 79 5.67 -6.80 -6.18
C VAL A 79 7.03 -7.08 -6.80
N LYS A 80 7.11 -8.01 -7.76
CA LYS A 80 8.35 -8.29 -8.50
C LYS A 80 8.86 -7.07 -9.27
N LEU A 81 7.98 -6.35 -9.96
CA LEU A 81 8.35 -5.10 -10.66
C LEU A 81 8.83 -4.01 -9.69
N ILE A 82 8.24 -3.91 -8.49
CA ILE A 82 8.69 -2.99 -7.45
C ILE A 82 10.07 -3.41 -6.92
N SER A 83 10.25 -4.69 -6.63
CA SER A 83 11.47 -5.28 -6.10
C SER A 83 12.64 -5.17 -7.07
N GLU A 84 12.48 -5.69 -8.28
CA GLU A 84 13.53 -5.84 -9.30
C GLU A 84 13.64 -4.63 -10.24
N GLY A 85 12.62 -3.77 -10.28
CA GLY A 85 12.53 -2.69 -11.24
C GLY A 85 12.12 -3.17 -12.64
N LEU A 86 12.28 -2.29 -13.63
CA LEU A 86 11.95 -2.58 -15.03
C LEU A 86 13.05 -2.05 -15.94
N ILE A 87 13.63 -2.95 -16.74
CA ILE A 87 14.60 -2.60 -17.79
C ILE A 87 13.96 -2.86 -19.15
N LYS A 88 14.03 -1.86 -20.03
CA LYS A 88 13.57 -1.96 -21.42
C LYS A 88 14.59 -1.34 -22.35
N ASP A 89 14.94 -2.00 -23.44
CA ASP A 89 15.90 -1.51 -24.44
C ASP A 89 17.25 -1.08 -23.82
N LYS A 90 17.77 -1.89 -22.89
CA LYS A 90 18.98 -1.61 -22.08
C LYS A 90 18.91 -0.33 -21.23
N LYS A 91 17.71 0.23 -21.02
CA LYS A 91 17.46 1.40 -20.16
C LYS A 91 16.66 0.98 -18.93
N VAL A 92 17.11 1.42 -17.76
CA VAL A 92 16.36 1.26 -16.50
C VAL A 92 15.18 2.22 -16.53
N ILE A 93 13.97 1.71 -16.75
CA ILE A 93 12.71 2.45 -16.76
C ILE A 93 12.23 2.72 -15.34
N MET A 94 12.27 1.68 -14.50
CA MET A 94 11.99 1.74 -13.06
C MET A 94 13.16 1.14 -12.30
N LYS A 95 13.65 1.84 -11.28
CA LYS A 95 14.74 1.33 -10.45
C LYS A 95 14.21 0.24 -9.50
N PRO A 96 15.02 -0.79 -9.18
CA PRO A 96 14.69 -1.73 -8.12
C PRO A 96 14.53 -1.00 -6.78
N LEU A 97 13.56 -1.43 -5.98
CA LEU A 97 13.29 -0.89 -4.64
C LEU A 97 13.47 -1.92 -3.52
N LYS A 98 13.91 -3.15 -3.82
CA LYS A 98 14.16 -4.21 -2.82
C LYS A 98 15.12 -3.81 -1.69
N ASP A 99 16.05 -2.90 -1.96
CA ASP A 99 17.02 -2.43 -0.95
C ASP A 99 16.46 -1.25 -0.13
N LYS A 100 15.22 -0.81 -0.41
CA LYS A 100 14.58 0.37 0.21
C LYS A 100 13.25 0.06 0.88
N LEU A 101 12.62 -1.05 0.52
CA LEU A 101 11.29 -1.44 0.96
C LEU A 101 11.34 -2.90 1.37
N GLU A 102 10.72 -3.19 2.50
CA GLU A 102 10.46 -4.55 2.94
C GLU A 102 9.41 -5.21 2.03
N GLU A 103 9.40 -6.54 1.98
CA GLU A 103 8.46 -7.28 1.13
C GLU A 103 6.99 -6.97 1.45
N GLU A 104 6.67 -6.82 2.73
CA GLU A 104 5.34 -6.46 3.21
C GLU A 104 4.90 -5.09 2.69
N ASP A 105 5.79 -4.09 2.73
CA ASP A 105 5.52 -2.75 2.21
C ASP A 105 5.31 -2.77 0.69
N MET A 106 6.04 -3.62 -0.03
CA MET A 106 5.83 -3.79 -1.47
C MET A 106 4.47 -4.43 -1.78
N LYS A 107 4.00 -5.37 -0.96
CA LYS A 107 2.68 -5.99 -1.10
C LYS A 107 1.56 -4.98 -0.85
N GLU A 108 1.68 -4.16 0.19
CA GLU A 108 0.69 -3.10 0.47
C GLU A 108 0.71 -2.01 -0.61
N LEU A 109 1.89 -1.62 -1.11
CA LEU A 109 1.98 -0.75 -2.29
C LEU A 109 1.28 -1.39 -3.49
N ALA A 110 1.48 -2.68 -3.76
CA ALA A 110 0.81 -3.35 -4.87
C ALA A 110 -0.72 -3.28 -4.76
N LYS A 111 -1.29 -3.41 -3.55
CA LYS A 111 -2.75 -3.19 -3.33
C LYS A 111 -3.14 -1.74 -3.62
N TYR A 112 -2.36 -0.78 -3.12
CA TYR A 112 -2.60 0.64 -3.38
C TYR A 112 -2.62 0.96 -4.90
N LEU A 113 -1.75 0.32 -5.69
CA LEU A 113 -1.75 0.47 -7.14
C LEU A 113 -3.05 -0.03 -7.80
N GLU A 114 -3.66 -1.11 -7.30
CA GLU A 114 -4.95 -1.58 -7.78
C GLU A 114 -6.08 -0.60 -7.43
N GLU A 115 -6.01 0.04 -6.27
CA GLU A 115 -6.98 1.07 -5.87
C GLU A 115 -6.88 2.35 -6.68
N LEU A 116 -5.68 2.74 -7.11
CA LEU A 116 -5.48 3.90 -8.00
C LEU A 116 -6.29 3.77 -9.29
N GLY A 117 -6.48 2.56 -9.81
CA GLY A 117 -7.32 2.30 -10.98
C GLY A 117 -8.82 2.38 -10.73
N LYS A 118 -9.23 2.21 -9.47
CA LYS A 118 -10.64 2.30 -9.03
C LYS A 118 -11.03 3.75 -8.74
N LYS A 119 -10.08 4.56 -8.27
CA LYS A 119 -10.22 6.02 -8.09
C LYS A 119 -10.16 6.75 -9.44
N LYS A 120 -11.07 6.39 -10.35
CA LYS A 120 -11.32 7.18 -11.56
C LYS A 120 -12.05 8.44 -11.13
N ASP A 121 -11.36 9.56 -11.23
CA ASP A 121 -11.93 10.92 -11.13
C ASP A 121 -12.34 11.36 -9.72
N GLU A 122 -11.36 11.57 -8.83
CA GLU A 122 -11.51 12.68 -7.88
C GLU A 122 -10.98 13.93 -8.58
N LYS A 123 -11.93 14.77 -9.01
CA LYS A 123 -11.73 15.99 -9.81
C LYS A 123 -11.21 17.14 -8.96
#